data_AF-A0A521SXP3-F1
#
_entry.id   AF-A0A521SXP3-F1
#
_cell.length_a   1.000
_cell.length_b   1.000
_cell.length_c   1.000
_cell.angle_alpha   90.00
_cell.angle_beta   90.00
_cell.angle_gamma   90.00
#
_symmetry.space_group_name_H-M   'P 1'
#
loop_
_entity.id
_entity.type
_entity.pdbx_description
1 polymer ?
#
loop_
_entity_poly.entity_id
_entity_poly.type
_entity_poly.pdbx_seq_one_letter_code
_entity_poly.pdbx_strand_id
1 'polypeptide(L)'
;MRQTLVVGDLHGCYAEFETLLDKAGLVEGDQILSLGDCVDRGPETPEVLSFFQTHPGNLLCMGNHERKHVRGAAGELTLALSQKISKLQFGDKYPAALKFMQALPLYVELPDALCAHGYFEPGVSLDHQKPMILCGTMGGERYLVEQYAQPWYELYSGEVPILVGHKNYSESNEPFVYRDKVFGLDTSCVMGKALTGLLLPAFRFVSVPSRKNHWESPRREYADQMRTERALPQEPVWSAKEDERLEYLIQVVAAATDKRLRVLQADPSYANLRPRQQASVLNPAWPTRCWSSLCSSPGWTNSILSQCAES
;
A
#
# COMPACT_ATOMS: atom_id res chain seq x y z
N MET A 1 -4.98 9.03 -37.78
CA MET A 1 -5.81 8.87 -36.58
C MET A 1 -4.94 9.24 -35.39
N ARG A 2 -5.53 9.89 -34.38
CA ARG A 2 -4.83 10.20 -33.13
C ARG A 2 -4.42 8.90 -32.42
N GLN A 3 -3.17 8.79 -32.00
CA GLN A 3 -2.73 7.69 -31.14
C GLN A 3 -2.88 8.08 -29.66
N THR A 4 -3.16 7.07 -28.83
CA THR A 4 -3.10 7.22 -27.37
C THR A 4 -2.10 6.20 -26.83
N LEU A 5 -1.04 6.67 -26.16
CA LEU A 5 -0.15 5.82 -25.40
C LEU A 5 -0.69 5.71 -23.97
N VAL A 6 -1.15 4.53 -23.60
CA VAL A 6 -1.52 4.20 -22.23
C VAL A 6 -0.32 3.57 -21.53
N VAL A 7 0.10 4.10 -20.39
CA VAL A 7 1.32 3.70 -19.67
C VAL A 7 0.98 3.12 -18.31
N GLY A 8 1.65 2.03 -17.92
CA GLY A 8 1.56 1.44 -16.59
C GLY A 8 2.23 2.29 -15.50
N ASP A 9 2.46 1.65 -14.35
CA ASP A 9 2.94 2.29 -13.12
C ASP A 9 4.33 2.93 -13.29
N LEU A 10 4.39 4.26 -13.14
CA LEU A 10 5.62 5.03 -13.36
C LEU A 10 6.51 5.08 -12.10
N HIS A 11 5.91 5.23 -10.92
CA HIS A 11 6.58 5.28 -9.61
C HIS A 11 7.84 6.17 -9.60
N GLY A 12 7.75 7.39 -10.14
CA GLY A 12 8.89 8.31 -10.18
C GLY A 12 10.07 7.85 -11.06
N CYS A 13 9.89 6.90 -11.96
CA CYS A 13 10.88 6.51 -12.99
C CYS A 13 10.76 7.43 -14.21
N TYR A 14 11.01 8.73 -14.02
CA TYR A 14 10.82 9.74 -15.06
C TYR A 14 11.76 9.52 -16.24
N ALA A 15 13.02 9.15 -15.99
CA ALA A 15 13.98 8.92 -17.06
C ALA A 15 13.62 7.71 -17.95
N GLU A 16 13.05 6.64 -17.38
CA GLU A 16 12.46 5.54 -18.16
C GLU A 16 11.22 5.98 -18.92
N PHE A 17 10.39 6.83 -18.33
CA PHE A 17 9.20 7.38 -18.98
C PHE A 17 9.58 8.22 -20.22
N GLU A 18 10.56 9.11 -20.14
CA GLU A 18 11.06 9.85 -21.31
C GLU A 18 11.55 8.90 -22.41
N THR A 19 12.31 7.86 -22.04
CA THR A 19 12.80 6.85 -22.99
C THR A 19 11.64 6.09 -23.65
N LEU A 20 10.56 5.82 -22.91
CA LEU A 20 9.36 5.18 -23.44
C LEU A 20 8.64 6.10 -24.43
N LEU A 21 8.51 7.40 -24.12
CA LEU A 21 7.89 8.39 -25.01
C LEU A 21 8.65 8.51 -26.34
N ASP A 22 9.99 8.58 -26.27
CA ASP A 22 10.85 8.60 -27.46
C ASP A 22 10.64 7.35 -28.31
N LYS A 23 10.59 6.16 -27.67
CA LYS A 23 10.37 4.88 -28.35
C LYS A 23 8.96 4.75 -28.93
N ALA A 24 7.96 5.36 -28.29
CA ALA A 24 6.58 5.34 -28.77
C ALA A 24 6.41 6.14 -30.08
N GLY A 25 7.26 7.16 -30.28
CA GLY A 25 7.26 7.98 -31.50
C GLY A 25 5.98 8.81 -31.65
N LEU A 26 5.50 9.38 -30.54
CA LEU A 26 4.30 10.22 -30.52
C LEU A 26 4.52 11.52 -31.30
N VAL A 27 3.48 11.97 -31.98
CA VAL A 27 3.49 13.24 -32.73
C VAL A 27 2.51 14.24 -32.14
N GLU A 28 2.56 15.49 -32.60
CA GLU A 28 1.60 16.52 -32.19
C GLU A 28 0.16 16.05 -32.42
N GLY A 29 -0.68 16.19 -31.39
CA GLY A 29 -2.07 15.73 -31.37
C GLY A 29 -2.27 14.36 -30.73
N ASP A 30 -1.24 13.54 -30.58
CA ASP A 30 -1.32 12.28 -29.82
C ASP A 30 -1.55 12.54 -28.32
N GLN A 31 -1.99 11.51 -27.60
CA GLN A 31 -2.30 11.58 -26.18
C GLN A 31 -1.47 10.61 -25.37
N ILE A 32 -1.13 11.01 -24.15
CA ILE A 32 -0.56 10.11 -23.15
C ILE A 32 -1.57 9.96 -22.01
N LEU A 33 -1.77 8.72 -21.56
CA LEU A 33 -2.56 8.39 -20.39
C LEU A 33 -1.72 7.52 -19.46
N SER A 34 -1.57 7.89 -18.19
CA SER A 34 -1.03 6.99 -17.16
C SER A 34 -2.15 6.35 -16.35
N LEU A 35 -1.99 5.06 -16.05
CA LEU A 35 -2.95 4.26 -15.29
C LEU A 35 -2.92 4.55 -13.78
N GLY A 36 -1.95 5.32 -13.29
CA GLY A 36 -1.81 5.65 -11.87
C GLY A 36 -0.44 5.26 -11.33
N ASP A 37 -0.28 5.39 -10.00
CA ASP A 37 0.97 5.11 -9.29
C ASP A 37 2.19 5.80 -9.94
N CYS A 38 2.03 7.10 -10.23
CA CYS A 38 3.07 8.01 -10.68
C CYS A 38 4.03 8.41 -9.57
N VAL A 39 3.53 8.40 -8.34
CA VAL A 39 4.28 8.80 -7.14
C VAL A 39 4.87 7.59 -6.42
N ASP A 40 5.68 7.87 -5.39
CA ASP A 40 6.32 6.90 -4.52
C ASP A 40 7.47 6.08 -5.14
N ARG A 41 8.38 5.68 -4.25
CA ARG A 41 9.49 4.74 -4.46
C ARG A 41 10.62 5.29 -5.34
N GLY A 42 10.35 5.67 -6.59
CA GLY A 42 11.39 6.14 -7.50
C GLY A 42 11.88 7.55 -7.21
N PRO A 43 13.00 7.93 -7.84
CA PRO A 43 13.74 9.15 -7.51
C PRO A 43 13.06 10.43 -7.99
N GLU A 44 12.28 10.38 -9.07
CA GLU A 44 11.83 11.55 -9.83
C GLU A 44 10.30 11.70 -9.77
N THR A 45 9.73 11.48 -8.58
CA THR A 45 8.27 11.63 -8.35
C THR A 45 7.76 13.03 -8.73
N PRO A 46 8.44 14.15 -8.35
CA PRO A 46 8.00 15.49 -8.75
C PRO A 46 7.98 15.72 -10.26
N GLU A 47 8.93 15.16 -10.99
CA GLU A 47 9.08 15.30 -12.45
C GLU A 47 7.94 14.60 -13.17
N VAL A 48 7.62 13.36 -12.77
CA VAL A 48 6.48 12.62 -13.32
C VAL A 48 5.17 13.39 -13.12
N LEU A 49 4.89 13.85 -11.90
CA LEU A 49 3.63 14.56 -11.65
C LEU A 49 3.59 15.92 -12.36
N SER A 50 4.72 16.63 -12.40
CA SER A 50 4.85 17.91 -13.10
C SER A 50 4.58 17.76 -14.60
N PHE A 51 4.96 16.64 -15.22
CA PHE A 51 4.67 16.38 -16.63
C PHE A 51 3.17 16.42 -16.93
N PHE A 52 2.35 15.72 -16.14
CA PHE A 52 0.90 15.72 -16.34
C PHE A 52 0.24 17.05 -15.96
N GLN A 53 0.79 17.77 -14.98
CA GLN A 53 0.30 19.10 -14.60
C GLN A 53 0.51 20.15 -15.71
N THR A 54 1.63 20.08 -16.43
CA THR A 54 1.97 21.08 -17.46
C THR A 54 1.44 20.72 -18.85
N HIS A 55 0.96 19.48 -19.05
CA HIS A 55 0.39 19.00 -20.30
C HIS A 55 -1.07 18.53 -20.08
N PRO A 56 -2.04 19.45 -19.90
CA PRO A 56 -3.42 19.10 -19.54
C PRO A 56 -4.18 18.30 -20.61
N GLY A 57 -3.62 18.16 -21.82
CA GLY A 57 -4.12 17.23 -22.83
C GLY A 57 -3.84 15.76 -22.52
N ASN A 58 -2.90 15.48 -21.62
CA ASN A 58 -2.58 14.15 -21.11
C ASN A 58 -3.40 13.82 -19.87
N LEU A 59 -3.65 12.53 -19.66
CA LEU A 59 -4.53 12.04 -18.60
C LEU A 59 -3.75 11.20 -17.58
N LEU A 60 -4.21 11.22 -16.34
CA LEU A 60 -3.65 10.42 -15.25
C LEU A 60 -4.81 9.87 -14.41
N CYS A 61 -4.86 8.56 -14.23
CA CYS A 61 -5.81 7.92 -13.32
C CYS A 61 -5.30 7.97 -11.87
N MET A 62 -6.23 7.90 -10.92
CA MET A 62 -5.93 7.78 -9.50
C MET A 62 -5.43 6.36 -9.16
N GLY A 63 -4.15 6.24 -8.82
CA GLY A 63 -3.61 5.02 -8.23
C GLY A 63 -3.82 4.92 -6.72
N ASN A 64 -3.49 3.76 -6.13
CA ASN A 64 -3.53 3.63 -4.66
C ASN A 64 -2.42 4.46 -4.00
N HIS A 65 -1.32 4.74 -4.68
CA HIS A 65 -0.24 5.55 -4.14
C HIS A 65 -0.64 7.04 -4.05
N GLU A 66 -1.21 7.63 -5.10
CA GLU A 66 -1.77 8.98 -5.05
C GLU A 66 -2.87 9.06 -3.97
N ARG A 67 -3.75 8.05 -3.91
CA ARG A 67 -4.82 7.99 -2.92
C ARG A 67 -4.29 7.94 -1.47
N LYS A 68 -3.14 7.30 -1.21
CA LYS A 68 -2.51 7.32 0.13
C LYS A 68 -2.05 8.71 0.52
N HIS A 69 -1.48 9.48 -0.40
CA HIS A 69 -1.10 10.87 -0.15
C HIS A 69 -2.30 11.75 0.20
N VAL A 70 -3.40 11.64 -0.58
CA VAL A 70 -4.64 12.39 -0.34
C VAL A 70 -5.22 12.07 1.03
N ARG A 71 -5.37 10.77 1.36
CA ARG A 71 -5.92 10.32 2.64
C ARG A 71 -5.03 10.63 3.83
N GLY A 72 -3.71 10.57 3.64
CA GLY A 72 -2.74 10.95 4.67
C GLY A 72 -2.80 12.46 4.99
N ALA A 73 -3.02 13.31 3.98
CA ALA A 73 -3.22 14.74 4.19
C ALA A 73 -4.55 15.04 4.93
N ALA A 74 -5.56 14.20 4.76
CA ALA A 74 -6.84 14.27 5.50
C ALA A 74 -6.77 13.66 6.91
N GLY A 75 -5.63 13.09 7.32
CA GLY A 75 -5.46 12.45 8.63
C GLY A 75 -6.11 11.08 8.77
N GLU A 76 -6.51 10.45 7.66
CA GLU A 76 -7.19 9.14 7.66
C GLU A 76 -6.23 7.95 7.76
N LEU A 77 -4.94 8.17 7.48
CA LEU A 77 -3.91 7.14 7.58
C LEU A 77 -2.53 7.75 7.85
N THR A 78 -1.64 6.91 8.38
CA THR A 78 -0.22 7.25 8.51
C THR A 78 0.52 6.92 7.22
N LEU A 79 1.25 7.90 6.68
CA LEU A 79 2.07 7.72 5.48
C LEU A 79 3.16 6.67 5.71
N ALA A 80 3.31 5.72 4.77
CA ALA A 80 4.42 4.77 4.79
C ALA A 80 5.72 5.43 4.32
N LEU A 81 6.82 4.69 4.38
CA LEU A 81 8.16 5.21 4.06
C LEU A 81 8.22 5.83 2.67
N SER A 82 7.65 5.19 1.65
CA SER A 82 7.66 5.72 0.29
C SER A 82 6.96 7.07 0.22
N GLN A 83 5.79 7.22 0.87
CA GLN A 83 5.02 8.47 0.80
C GLN A 83 5.74 9.59 1.55
N LYS A 84 6.46 9.26 2.63
CA LYS A 84 7.31 10.22 3.32
C LYS A 84 8.45 10.69 2.43
N ILE A 85 9.12 9.77 1.72
CA ILE A 85 10.18 10.11 0.77
C ILE A 85 9.64 10.99 -0.36
N SER A 86 8.54 10.62 -1.00
CA SER A 86 7.95 11.45 -2.07
C SER A 86 7.49 12.80 -1.55
N LYS A 87 6.93 12.87 -0.33
CA LYS A 87 6.62 14.16 0.31
C LYS A 87 7.87 15.04 0.48
N LEU A 88 9.01 14.46 0.85
CA LEU A 88 10.29 15.18 0.92
C LEU A 88 10.78 15.60 -0.47
N GLN A 89 10.71 14.72 -1.48
CA GLN A 89 11.07 15.04 -2.87
C GLN A 89 10.26 16.23 -3.40
N PHE A 90 8.96 16.30 -3.08
CA PHE A 90 8.13 17.44 -3.48
C PHE A 90 8.49 18.75 -2.76
N GLY A 91 8.98 18.69 -1.53
CA GLY A 91 9.27 19.87 -0.70
C GLY A 91 8.07 20.83 -0.65
N ASP A 92 8.31 22.10 -0.93
CA ASP A 92 7.29 23.16 -0.92
C ASP A 92 6.19 22.97 -1.99
N LYS A 93 6.42 22.12 -3.01
CA LYS A 93 5.43 21.82 -4.05
C LYS A 93 4.38 20.79 -3.60
N TYR A 94 4.58 20.15 -2.45
CA TYR A 94 3.70 19.07 -1.97
C TYR A 94 2.21 19.47 -1.84
N PRO A 95 1.83 20.67 -1.35
CA PRO A 95 0.43 21.09 -1.32
C PRO A 95 -0.21 21.19 -2.70
N ALA A 96 0.51 21.67 -3.71
CA ALA A 96 0.02 21.73 -5.09
C ALA A 96 -0.11 20.33 -5.70
N ALA A 97 0.86 19.45 -5.44
CA ALA A 97 0.80 18.04 -5.82
C ALA A 97 -0.43 17.33 -5.21
N LEU A 98 -0.71 17.55 -3.92
CA LEU A 98 -1.90 17.02 -3.25
C LEU A 98 -3.19 17.49 -3.90
N LYS A 99 -3.31 18.79 -4.19
CA LYS A 99 -4.50 19.34 -4.85
C LYS A 99 -4.71 18.72 -6.24
N PHE A 100 -3.64 18.49 -6.98
CA PHE A 100 -3.71 17.82 -8.27
C PHE A 100 -4.13 16.35 -8.13
N MET A 101 -3.50 15.59 -7.22
CA MET A 101 -3.84 14.19 -6.94
C MET A 101 -5.31 14.04 -6.49
N GLN A 102 -5.85 14.97 -5.70
CA GLN A 102 -7.25 14.97 -5.27
C GLN A 102 -8.25 15.05 -6.42
N ALA A 103 -7.86 15.60 -7.57
CA ALA A 103 -8.74 15.80 -8.72
C ALA A 103 -8.64 14.67 -9.76
N LEU A 104 -7.79 13.65 -9.54
CA LEU A 104 -7.60 12.59 -10.52
C LEU A 104 -8.85 11.70 -10.65
N PRO A 105 -9.26 11.35 -11.88
CA PRO A 105 -10.37 10.43 -12.09
C PRO A 105 -10.00 9.00 -11.67
N LEU A 106 -11.00 8.21 -11.27
CA LEU A 106 -10.82 6.80 -10.92
C LEU A 106 -10.62 5.90 -12.14
N TYR A 107 -11.17 6.32 -13.28
CA TYR A 107 -11.09 5.61 -14.55
C TYR A 107 -11.22 6.61 -15.71
N VAL A 108 -10.82 6.18 -16.90
CA VAL A 108 -11.00 6.93 -18.15
C VAL A 108 -11.58 6.00 -19.21
N GLU A 109 -12.62 6.46 -19.89
CA GLU A 109 -13.20 5.77 -21.04
C GLU A 109 -12.60 6.35 -22.33
N LEU A 110 -11.92 5.50 -23.10
CA LEU A 110 -11.43 5.78 -24.44
C LEU A 110 -12.32 5.04 -25.46
N PRO A 111 -12.31 5.44 -26.75
CA PRO A 111 -13.09 4.76 -27.79
C PRO A 111 -12.78 3.25 -27.90
N ASP A 112 -11.51 2.88 -27.71
CA ASP A 112 -11.03 1.50 -27.90
C ASP A 112 -10.88 0.71 -26.59
N ALA A 113 -10.94 1.38 -25.43
CA ALA A 113 -10.54 0.79 -24.16
C ALA A 113 -11.10 1.51 -22.93
N LEU A 114 -11.34 0.77 -21.86
CA LEU A 114 -11.48 1.27 -20.50
C LEU A 114 -10.13 1.29 -19.80
N CYS A 115 -9.80 2.36 -19.08
CA CYS A 115 -8.57 2.48 -18.31
C CYS A 115 -8.87 2.70 -16.82
N ALA A 116 -8.29 1.89 -15.95
CA ALA A 116 -8.37 2.04 -14.50
C ALA A 116 -7.06 1.55 -13.86
N HIS A 117 -6.75 1.95 -12.62
CA HIS A 117 -5.46 1.58 -12.02
C HIS A 117 -5.35 0.10 -11.67
N GLY A 118 -6.25 -0.38 -10.80
CA GLY A 118 -6.09 -1.66 -10.10
C GLY A 118 -6.85 -2.81 -10.72
N TYR A 119 -8.15 -2.86 -10.41
CA TYR A 119 -9.00 -4.00 -10.70
C TYR A 119 -10.37 -3.54 -11.20
N PHE A 120 -11.20 -4.50 -11.60
CA PHE A 120 -12.60 -4.30 -11.94
C PHE A 120 -13.46 -5.37 -11.28
N GLU A 121 -14.57 -4.98 -10.68
CA GLU A 121 -15.52 -5.91 -10.08
C GLU A 121 -16.41 -6.55 -11.15
N PRO A 122 -16.39 -7.89 -11.34
CA PRO A 122 -17.19 -8.54 -12.36
C PRO A 122 -18.70 -8.34 -12.16
N GLY A 123 -19.44 -8.15 -13.25
CA GLY A 123 -20.89 -8.00 -13.21
C GLY A 123 -21.41 -6.68 -12.63
N VAL A 124 -20.53 -5.77 -12.21
CA VAL A 124 -20.89 -4.44 -11.72
C VAL A 124 -20.61 -3.40 -12.81
N SER A 125 -21.58 -2.55 -13.13
CA SER A 125 -21.42 -1.49 -14.12
C SER A 125 -20.39 -0.46 -13.68
N LEU A 126 -19.76 0.22 -14.63
CA LEU A 126 -18.62 1.11 -14.39
C LEU A 126 -18.94 2.23 -13.37
N ASP A 127 -20.14 2.81 -13.45
CA ASP A 127 -20.63 3.86 -12.55
C ASP A 127 -20.88 3.38 -11.11
N HIS A 128 -21.02 2.07 -10.90
CA HIS A 128 -21.22 1.43 -9.60
C HIS A 128 -19.96 0.74 -9.07
N GLN A 129 -18.84 0.80 -9.81
CA GLN A 129 -17.57 0.25 -9.36
C GLN A 129 -17.09 0.91 -8.06
N LYS A 130 -16.57 0.10 -7.14
CA LYS A 130 -16.10 0.61 -5.85
C LYS A 130 -14.75 1.32 -6.04
N PRO A 131 -14.55 2.55 -5.53
CA PRO A 131 -13.26 3.25 -5.67
C PRO A 131 -12.07 2.46 -5.13
N MET A 132 -12.27 1.68 -4.07
CA MET A 132 -11.22 0.86 -3.47
C MET A 132 -10.73 -0.29 -4.38
N ILE A 133 -11.58 -0.72 -5.33
CA ILE A 133 -11.29 -1.75 -6.34
C ILE A 133 -10.57 -1.09 -7.52
N LEU A 134 -11.15 -0.03 -8.09
CA LEU A 134 -10.55 0.68 -9.23
C LEU A 134 -9.17 1.24 -8.91
N CYS A 135 -8.93 1.70 -7.67
CA CYS A 135 -7.61 2.17 -7.24
C CYS A 135 -6.65 1.05 -6.81
N GLY A 136 -6.99 -0.24 -6.84
CA GLY A 136 -6.03 -1.29 -6.41
C GLY A 136 -5.63 -1.18 -4.93
N THR A 137 -6.60 -0.95 -4.04
CA THR A 137 -6.29 -0.96 -2.59
C THR A 137 -6.27 -2.38 -2.05
N MET A 138 -5.54 -2.61 -0.96
CA MET A 138 -5.55 -3.93 -0.28
C MET A 138 -6.96 -4.37 0.14
N GLY A 139 -7.82 -3.42 0.54
CA GLY A 139 -9.22 -3.72 0.86
C GLY A 139 -10.03 -4.13 -0.36
N GLY A 140 -9.76 -3.52 -1.53
CA GLY A 140 -10.37 -3.90 -2.80
C GLY A 140 -9.94 -5.29 -3.26
N GLU A 141 -8.64 -5.60 -3.22
CA GLU A 141 -8.12 -6.93 -3.56
C GLU A 141 -8.74 -8.00 -2.65
N ARG A 142 -8.71 -7.76 -1.33
CA ARG A 142 -9.29 -8.68 -0.34
C ARG A 142 -10.77 -8.93 -0.60
N TYR A 143 -11.54 -7.87 -0.85
CA TYR A 143 -12.95 -7.99 -1.19
C TYR A 143 -13.15 -8.89 -2.41
N LEU A 144 -12.38 -8.68 -3.49
CA LEU A 144 -12.50 -9.51 -4.70
C LEU A 144 -12.19 -10.99 -4.42
N VAL A 145 -11.13 -11.28 -3.66
CA VAL A 145 -10.74 -12.65 -3.31
C VAL A 145 -11.80 -13.33 -2.42
N GLU A 146 -12.46 -12.59 -1.53
CA GLU A 146 -13.51 -13.13 -0.66
C GLU A 146 -14.84 -13.35 -1.41
N GLN A 147 -15.15 -12.51 -2.40
CA GLN A 147 -16.42 -12.58 -3.13
C GLN A 147 -16.39 -13.51 -4.35
N TYR A 148 -15.24 -13.69 -4.99
CA TYR A 148 -15.13 -14.40 -6.26
C TYR A 148 -14.14 -15.57 -6.18
N ALA A 149 -14.55 -16.74 -6.66
CA ALA A 149 -13.72 -17.94 -6.65
C ALA A 149 -12.56 -17.91 -7.66
N GLN A 150 -12.66 -17.03 -8.66
CA GLN A 150 -11.70 -16.87 -9.75
C GLN A 150 -11.14 -15.44 -9.72
N PRO A 151 -9.93 -15.22 -10.24
CA PRO A 151 -9.41 -13.87 -10.41
C PRO A 151 -10.36 -13.01 -11.23
N TRP A 152 -10.51 -11.73 -10.85
CA TRP A 152 -11.47 -10.82 -11.48
C TRP A 152 -11.31 -10.71 -13.00
N TYR A 153 -10.06 -10.79 -13.49
CA TYR A 153 -9.76 -10.68 -14.93
C TYR A 153 -10.28 -11.87 -15.73
N GLU A 154 -10.47 -13.04 -15.11
CA GLU A 154 -11.08 -14.21 -15.77
C GLU A 154 -12.59 -14.07 -15.92
N LEU A 155 -13.18 -13.27 -15.04
CA LEU A 155 -14.60 -12.98 -14.96
C LEU A 155 -14.98 -11.69 -15.68
N TYR A 156 -14.01 -10.94 -16.22
CA TYR A 156 -14.27 -9.71 -16.93
C TYR A 156 -15.05 -9.98 -18.22
N SER A 157 -16.28 -9.47 -18.28
CA SER A 157 -17.21 -9.67 -19.39
C SER A 157 -17.53 -8.38 -20.15
N GLY A 158 -16.73 -7.33 -19.98
CA GLY A 158 -16.94 -6.04 -20.65
C GLY A 158 -16.81 -6.14 -22.17
N GLU A 159 -17.59 -5.32 -22.88
CA GLU A 159 -17.57 -5.28 -24.35
C GLU A 159 -16.25 -4.70 -24.87
N VAL A 160 -15.75 -3.64 -24.23
CA VAL A 160 -14.46 -3.04 -24.53
C VAL A 160 -13.34 -3.67 -23.70
N PRO A 161 -12.11 -3.79 -24.23
CA PRO A 161 -10.94 -4.16 -23.44
C PRO A 161 -10.71 -3.21 -22.25
N ILE A 162 -10.17 -3.74 -21.16
CA ILE A 162 -9.73 -2.96 -19.99
C ILE A 162 -8.21 -3.01 -19.86
N LEU A 163 -7.60 -1.85 -19.63
CA LEU A 163 -6.17 -1.67 -19.37
C LEU A 163 -5.99 -1.30 -17.90
N VAL A 164 -5.12 -2.03 -17.21
CA VAL A 164 -4.83 -1.88 -15.78
C VAL A 164 -3.33 -1.89 -15.50
N GLY A 165 -2.94 -1.21 -14.42
CA GLY A 165 -1.59 -1.21 -13.87
C GLY A 165 -1.57 -2.04 -12.57
N HIS A 166 -0.98 -1.47 -11.53
CA HIS A 166 -1.00 -1.87 -10.12
C HIS A 166 -0.31 -3.20 -9.76
N LYS A 167 -0.46 -4.22 -10.61
CA LYS A 167 0.08 -5.55 -10.40
C LYS A 167 0.76 -6.06 -11.65
N ASN A 168 1.99 -6.51 -11.49
CA ASN A 168 2.68 -7.31 -12.48
C ASN A 168 2.15 -8.75 -12.51
N TYR A 169 1.05 -8.94 -13.24
CA TYR A 169 0.37 -10.23 -13.41
C TYR A 169 1.20 -11.29 -14.14
N SER A 170 2.14 -10.88 -15.01
CA SER A 170 3.01 -11.82 -15.73
C SER A 170 4.20 -12.29 -14.90
N GLU A 171 4.44 -11.63 -13.75
CA GLU A 171 5.63 -11.78 -12.91
C GLU A 171 6.95 -11.58 -13.68
N SER A 172 6.91 -10.97 -14.86
CA SER A 172 8.03 -10.85 -15.80
C SER A 172 8.23 -9.39 -16.25
N ASN A 173 9.05 -9.19 -17.27
CA ASN A 173 9.22 -7.89 -17.93
C ASN A 173 8.21 -7.68 -19.08
N GLU A 174 7.38 -8.69 -19.36
CA GLU A 174 6.38 -8.67 -20.42
C GLU A 174 5.02 -8.23 -19.87
N PRO A 175 4.22 -7.49 -20.66
CA PRO A 175 2.85 -7.16 -20.28
C PRO A 175 1.99 -8.41 -20.17
N PHE A 176 0.92 -8.31 -19.39
CA PHE A 176 -0.08 -9.35 -19.25
C PHE A 176 -1.24 -9.13 -20.22
N VAL A 177 -1.67 -10.17 -20.93
CA VAL A 177 -2.87 -10.14 -21.77
C VAL A 177 -3.72 -11.36 -21.45
N TYR A 178 -4.99 -11.11 -21.10
CA TYR A 178 -5.97 -12.17 -20.91
C TYR A 178 -7.08 -12.04 -21.96
N ARG A 179 -7.14 -13.03 -22.87
CA ARG A 179 -8.18 -13.20 -23.91
C ARG A 179 -8.48 -11.92 -24.72
N ASP A 180 -7.46 -11.10 -24.99
CA ASP A 180 -7.59 -9.80 -25.69
C ASP A 180 -8.61 -8.85 -25.05
N LYS A 181 -8.90 -9.04 -23.76
CA LYS A 181 -9.92 -8.30 -23.01
C LYS A 181 -9.37 -7.59 -21.79
N VAL A 182 -8.33 -8.12 -21.16
CA VAL A 182 -7.66 -7.50 -20.01
C VAL A 182 -6.18 -7.35 -20.31
N PHE A 183 -5.67 -6.14 -20.19
CA PHE A 183 -4.29 -5.77 -20.47
C PHE A 183 -3.64 -5.22 -19.19
N GLY A 184 -2.71 -5.97 -18.61
CA GLY A 184 -1.91 -5.53 -17.47
C GLY A 184 -0.59 -4.90 -17.94
N LEU A 185 -0.41 -3.60 -17.65
CA LEU A 185 0.74 -2.82 -18.11
C LEU A 185 1.80 -2.57 -17.02
N ASP A 186 1.51 -2.89 -15.76
CA ASP A 186 2.55 -2.85 -14.71
C ASP A 186 3.55 -3.98 -14.93
N THR A 187 4.76 -3.64 -15.38
CA THR A 187 5.90 -4.55 -15.51
C THR A 187 6.97 -4.28 -14.46
N SER A 188 6.60 -3.62 -13.35
CA SER A 188 7.42 -3.31 -12.17
C SER A 188 8.69 -2.51 -12.45
N CYS A 189 8.59 -1.44 -13.24
CA CYS A 189 9.71 -0.58 -13.62
C CYS A 189 10.61 -0.17 -12.44
N VAL A 190 9.98 0.34 -11.37
CA VAL A 190 10.69 0.83 -10.19
C VAL A 190 11.48 -0.26 -9.47
N MET A 191 11.11 -1.53 -9.65
CA MET A 191 11.80 -2.70 -9.08
C MET A 191 12.93 -3.22 -9.97
N GLY A 192 13.27 -2.51 -11.06
CA GLY A 192 14.37 -2.86 -11.96
C GLY A 192 13.98 -3.78 -13.12
N LYS A 193 12.68 -3.89 -13.43
CA LYS A 193 12.17 -4.68 -14.55
C LYS A 193 12.01 -3.83 -15.81
N ALA A 194 10.80 -3.53 -16.25
CA ALA A 194 10.54 -2.71 -17.44
C ALA A 194 9.43 -1.68 -17.17
N LEU A 195 9.40 -0.62 -17.98
CA LEU A 195 8.25 0.27 -18.12
C LEU A 195 7.53 -0.06 -19.41
N THR A 196 6.22 -0.28 -19.35
CA THR A 196 5.42 -0.70 -20.48
C THR A 196 4.26 0.25 -20.74
N GLY A 197 4.03 0.53 -22.02
CA GLY A 197 2.82 1.18 -22.51
C GLY A 197 2.21 0.43 -23.69
N LEU A 198 0.99 0.82 -24.05
CA LEU A 198 0.20 0.27 -25.14
C LEU A 198 -0.30 1.42 -26.02
N LEU A 199 -0.04 1.34 -27.32
CA LEU A 199 -0.52 2.30 -28.31
C LEU A 199 -1.87 1.88 -28.88
N LEU A 200 -2.89 2.69 -28.63
CA LEU A 200 -4.23 2.58 -29.22
C LEU A 200 -4.34 3.46 -30.48
N PRO A 201 -5.17 3.06 -31.46
CA PRO A 201 -6.06 1.88 -31.48
C PRO A 201 -5.37 0.59 -31.93
N ALA A 202 -4.06 0.61 -32.19
CA ALA A 202 -3.35 -0.53 -32.77
C ALA A 202 -3.08 -1.70 -31.80
N PHE A 203 -3.34 -1.52 -30.49
CA PHE A 203 -2.98 -2.45 -29.42
C PHE A 203 -1.51 -2.91 -29.51
N ARG A 204 -0.61 -1.96 -29.83
CA ARG A 204 0.83 -2.24 -29.98
C ARG A 204 1.58 -1.89 -28.70
N PHE A 205 2.23 -2.89 -28.09
CA PHE A 205 3.08 -2.66 -26.92
C PHE A 205 4.34 -1.88 -27.26
N VAL A 206 4.76 -1.04 -26.32
CA VAL A 206 6.05 -0.37 -26.28
C VAL A 206 6.60 -0.57 -24.88
N SER A 207 7.81 -1.12 -24.76
CA SER A 207 8.45 -1.33 -23.45
C SER A 207 9.90 -0.87 -23.48
N VAL A 208 10.39 -0.36 -22.36
CA VAL A 208 11.80 -0.02 -22.13
C VAL A 208 12.28 -0.68 -20.84
N PRO A 209 13.51 -1.24 -20.81
CA PRO A 209 14.05 -1.80 -19.58
C PRO A 209 14.31 -0.68 -18.56
N SER A 210 14.10 -0.99 -17.29
CA SER A 210 14.48 -0.13 -16.18
C SER A 210 16.00 -0.06 -16.09
N ARG A 211 16.55 1.11 -15.76
CA ARG A 211 18.00 1.32 -15.67
C ARG A 211 18.59 0.60 -14.46
N LYS A 212 17.80 0.38 -13.41
CA LYS A 212 18.18 -0.29 -12.15
C LYS A 212 16.96 -0.51 -11.27
N ASN A 213 17.12 -1.23 -10.16
CA ASN A 213 16.15 -1.20 -9.07
C ASN A 213 16.21 0.17 -8.36
N HIS A 214 15.18 0.98 -8.53
CA HIS A 214 15.10 2.34 -7.98
C HIS A 214 14.62 2.35 -6.53
N TRP A 215 14.01 1.27 -6.02
CA TRP A 215 13.46 1.24 -4.67
C TRP A 215 14.36 0.57 -3.63
N GLU A 216 15.20 -0.38 -4.03
CA GLU A 216 16.01 -1.16 -3.09
C GLU A 216 16.93 -0.30 -2.23
N SER A 217 17.69 0.61 -2.83
CA SER A 217 18.64 1.47 -2.09
C SER A 217 17.93 2.52 -1.24
N PRO A 218 16.98 3.34 -1.77
CA PRO A 218 16.29 4.34 -0.96
C PRO A 218 15.52 3.73 0.21
N ARG A 219 14.91 2.57 0.02
CA ARG A 219 14.22 1.87 1.11
C ARG A 219 15.15 1.58 2.29
N ARG A 220 16.39 1.15 2.02
CA ARG A 220 17.38 0.85 3.07
C ARG A 220 17.88 2.14 3.72
N GLU A 221 18.33 3.08 2.91
CA GLU A 221 18.88 4.36 3.38
C GLU A 221 17.91 5.14 4.27
N TYR A 222 16.68 5.34 3.80
CA TYR A 222 15.68 6.07 4.58
C TYR A 222 15.13 5.28 5.76
N ALA A 223 15.10 3.94 5.69
CA ALA A 223 14.72 3.14 6.86
C ALA A 223 15.75 3.29 7.99
N ASP A 224 17.04 3.36 7.66
CA ASP A 224 18.10 3.59 8.63
C ASP A 224 18.04 5.01 9.19
N GLN A 225 17.87 6.03 8.34
CA GLN A 225 17.67 7.42 8.79
C GLN A 225 16.44 7.57 9.70
N MET A 226 15.30 6.98 9.34
CA MET A 226 14.09 7.04 10.16
C MET A 226 14.19 6.21 11.45
N ARG A 227 15.03 5.17 11.49
CA ARG A 227 15.38 4.47 12.73
C ARG A 227 16.24 5.35 13.63
N THR A 228 17.19 6.09 13.07
CA THR A 228 18.02 7.04 13.85
C THR A 228 17.24 8.25 14.34
N GLU A 229 16.24 8.72 13.59
CA GLU A 229 15.34 9.82 14.00
C GLU A 229 14.23 9.37 14.95
N ARG A 230 13.88 8.07 14.96
CA ARG A 230 13.16 7.47 16.08
C ARG A 230 14.10 7.50 17.28
N ALA A 231 14.09 8.62 18.00
CA ALA A 231 14.49 8.59 19.39
C ALA A 231 13.81 7.37 20.00
N LEU A 232 14.60 6.44 20.56
CA LEU A 232 14.04 5.48 21.51
C LEU A 232 13.15 6.31 22.44
N PRO A 233 11.88 5.94 22.67
CA PRO A 233 11.09 6.65 23.66
C PRO A 233 11.99 6.78 24.88
N GLN A 234 12.21 8.02 25.35
CA GLN A 234 13.04 8.21 26.54
C GLN A 234 12.53 7.21 27.56
N GLU A 235 13.46 6.43 28.15
CA GLU A 235 13.06 5.47 29.16
C GLU A 235 12.15 6.21 30.13
N PRO A 236 10.92 5.71 30.36
CA PRO A 236 10.01 6.39 31.25
C PRO A 236 10.74 6.65 32.56
N VAL A 237 10.84 7.91 32.97
CA VAL A 237 11.45 8.27 34.24
C VAL A 237 10.41 7.90 35.30
N TRP A 238 10.54 6.70 35.83
CA TRP A 238 9.70 6.21 36.91
C TRP A 238 10.04 6.96 38.19
N SER A 239 9.02 7.44 38.90
CA SER A 239 9.19 7.90 40.27
C SER A 239 9.35 6.70 41.20
N ALA A 240 10.05 6.88 42.33
CA ALA A 240 10.18 5.85 43.36
C ALA A 240 8.80 5.29 43.81
N LYS A 241 7.75 6.11 43.76
CA LYS A 241 6.38 5.72 44.08
C LYS A 241 5.74 4.81 43.03
N GLU A 242 6.12 4.96 41.77
CA GLU A 242 5.67 4.08 40.69
C GLU A 242 6.43 2.76 40.70
N ASP A 243 7.72 2.77 41.04
CA ASP A 243 8.51 1.55 41.27
C ASP A 243 7.95 0.73 42.44
N GLU A 244 7.68 1.36 43.60
CA GLU A 244 7.03 0.70 44.74
C GLU A 244 5.67 0.09 44.36
N ARG A 245 4.90 0.81 43.54
CA ARG A 245 3.60 0.33 43.07
C ARG A 245 3.75 -0.85 42.11
N LEU A 246 4.76 -0.83 41.25
CA LEU A 246 5.05 -1.92 40.32
C LEU A 246 5.53 -3.16 41.07
N GLU A 247 6.43 -3.01 42.04
CA GLU A 247 6.88 -4.10 42.92
C GLU A 247 5.70 -4.72 43.68
N TYR A 248 4.81 -3.90 44.23
CA TYR A 248 3.59 -4.38 44.87
C TYR A 248 2.70 -5.17 43.90
N LEU A 249 2.49 -4.68 42.68
CA LEU A 249 1.70 -5.39 41.67
C LEU A 249 2.35 -6.71 41.25
N ILE A 250 3.67 -6.75 41.09
CA ILE A 250 4.43 -7.97 40.82
C ILE A 250 4.22 -8.98 41.94
N GLN A 251 4.31 -8.56 43.22
CA GLN A 251 4.07 -9.43 44.36
C GLN A 251 2.64 -9.98 44.39
N VAL A 252 1.64 -9.13 44.10
CA VAL A 252 0.23 -9.55 44.03
C VAL A 252 0.00 -10.57 42.91
N VAL A 253 0.58 -10.32 41.72
CA VAL A 253 0.48 -11.24 40.58
C VAL A 253 1.19 -12.55 40.87
N ALA A 254 2.40 -12.51 41.44
CA ALA A 254 3.15 -13.69 41.84
C ALA A 254 2.37 -14.53 42.87
N ALA A 255 1.83 -13.90 43.92
CA ALA A 255 1.03 -14.58 44.93
C ALA A 255 -0.27 -15.19 44.36
N ALA A 256 -0.95 -14.49 43.45
CA ALA A 256 -2.14 -15.00 42.78
C ALA A 256 -1.83 -16.18 41.86
N THR A 257 -0.70 -16.10 41.15
CA THR A 257 -0.21 -17.16 40.25
C THR A 257 0.19 -18.39 41.05
N ASP A 258 0.94 -18.23 42.14
CA ASP A 258 1.32 -19.32 43.05
C ASP A 258 0.10 -20.00 43.66
N LYS A 259 -0.88 -19.22 44.12
CA LYS A 259 -2.13 -19.77 44.67
C LYS A 259 -2.87 -20.60 43.62
N ARG A 260 -2.96 -20.10 42.38
CA ARG A 260 -3.61 -20.82 41.28
C ARG A 260 -2.83 -22.07 40.88
N LEU A 261 -1.50 -21.98 40.83
CA LEU A 261 -0.63 -23.11 40.52
C LEU A 261 -0.80 -24.22 41.55
N ARG A 262 -0.88 -23.91 42.85
CA ARG A 262 -1.14 -24.90 43.91
C ARG A 262 -2.49 -25.61 43.73
N VAL A 263 -3.54 -24.87 43.35
CA VAL A 263 -4.86 -25.45 43.06
C VAL A 263 -4.80 -26.38 41.85
N LEU A 264 -4.13 -25.95 40.77
CA LEU A 264 -3.98 -26.76 39.56
C LEU A 264 -3.12 -28.01 39.80
N GLN A 265 -2.05 -27.90 40.59
CA GLN A 265 -1.20 -29.05 40.95
C GLN A 265 -1.90 -30.06 41.86
N ALA A 266 -2.94 -29.66 42.58
CA ALA A 266 -3.77 -30.57 43.36
C ALA A 266 -4.73 -31.41 42.48
N ASP A 267 -4.92 -31.04 41.21
CA ASP A 267 -5.68 -31.81 40.22
C ASP A 267 -4.74 -32.77 39.46
N PRO A 268 -4.90 -34.10 39.61
CA PRO A 268 -4.06 -35.09 38.93
C PRO A 268 -4.07 -35.00 37.40
N SER A 269 -5.13 -34.43 36.82
CA SER A 269 -5.24 -34.25 35.36
C SER A 269 -4.31 -33.15 34.83
N TYR A 270 -3.91 -32.19 35.66
CA TYR A 270 -3.01 -31.10 35.28
C TYR A 270 -1.59 -31.58 35.02
N ALA A 271 -1.09 -32.56 35.80
CA ALA A 271 0.23 -33.15 35.60
C ALA A 271 0.37 -33.90 34.26
N ASN A 272 -0.76 -34.35 33.69
CA ASN A 272 -0.82 -35.08 32.43
C ASN A 272 -0.88 -34.15 31.20
N LEU A 273 -1.01 -32.84 31.40
CA LEU A 273 -0.99 -31.85 30.32
C LEU A 273 0.43 -31.62 29.81
N ARG A 274 0.57 -31.35 28.51
CA ARG A 274 1.86 -30.88 27.95
C ARG A 274 2.21 -29.49 28.49
N PRO A 275 3.50 -29.10 28.54
CA PRO A 275 3.93 -27.81 29.10
C PRO A 275 3.17 -26.58 28.55
N ARG A 276 2.87 -26.55 27.25
CA ARG A 276 2.09 -25.46 26.63
C ARG A 276 0.64 -25.40 27.13
N GLN A 277 0.02 -26.56 27.40
CA GLN A 277 -1.35 -26.65 27.90
C GLN A 277 -1.41 -26.27 29.38
N GLN A 278 -0.40 -26.67 30.17
CA GLN A 278 -0.24 -26.22 31.55
C GLN A 278 -0.13 -24.69 31.64
N ALA A 279 0.71 -24.07 30.80
CA ALA A 279 0.85 -22.62 30.73
C ALA A 279 -0.47 -21.91 30.37
N SER A 280 -1.24 -22.45 29.43
CA SER A 280 -2.53 -21.88 29.03
C SER A 280 -3.59 -21.94 30.15
N VAL A 281 -3.61 -23.00 30.95
CA VAL A 281 -4.57 -23.17 32.06
C VAL A 281 -4.14 -22.36 33.31
N LEU A 282 -2.83 -22.25 33.53
CA LEU A 282 -2.24 -21.44 34.58
C LEU A 282 -2.53 -19.95 34.38
N ASN A 283 -2.59 -19.49 33.12
CA ASN A 283 -2.83 -18.09 32.81
C ASN A 283 -4.14 -17.60 33.46
N PRO A 284 -4.08 -16.68 34.45
CA PRO A 284 -5.29 -16.19 35.08
C PRO A 284 -6.13 -15.45 34.03
N ALA A 285 -7.38 -15.86 33.82
CA ALA A 285 -8.35 -15.03 33.11
C ALA A 285 -8.51 -13.73 33.91
N TRP A 286 -7.84 -12.68 33.47
CA TRP A 286 -7.96 -11.36 34.08
C TRP A 286 -9.38 -10.81 33.81
N PRO A 287 -10.02 -10.15 34.79
CA PRO A 287 -11.15 -9.31 34.48
C PRO A 287 -10.65 -8.17 33.59
N THR A 288 -11.09 -8.16 32.34
CA THR A 288 -10.81 -7.13 31.32
C THR A 288 -11.12 -5.69 31.77
N ARG A 289 -11.79 -5.50 32.91
CA ARG A 289 -12.10 -4.19 33.50
C ARG A 289 -10.94 -3.48 34.20
N CYS A 290 -9.88 -4.16 34.60
CA CYS A 290 -8.79 -3.51 35.35
C CYS A 290 -7.84 -2.68 34.46
N TRP A 291 -7.66 -3.06 33.19
CA TRP A 291 -6.74 -2.36 32.29
C TRP A 291 -7.28 -0.98 31.87
N SER A 292 -8.58 -0.86 31.58
CA SER A 292 -9.19 0.40 31.16
C SER A 292 -9.13 1.50 32.23
N SER A 293 -9.18 1.13 33.52
CA SER A 293 -9.06 2.06 34.65
C SER A 293 -7.61 2.38 35.05
N LEU A 294 -6.63 1.58 34.60
CA LEU A 294 -5.20 1.82 34.84
C LEU A 294 -4.59 2.73 33.76
N CYS A 295 -5.09 2.68 32.52
CA CYS A 295 -4.62 3.47 31.39
C CYS A 295 -5.24 4.88 31.30
N SER A 296 -6.01 5.34 32.29
CA SER A 296 -6.73 6.63 32.25
C SER A 296 -5.88 7.85 32.64
N SER A 297 -4.59 7.68 32.92
CA SER A 297 -3.63 8.78 33.16
C SER A 297 -2.78 9.06 31.91
N PRO A 298 -2.53 10.33 31.56
CA PRO A 298 -1.90 10.68 30.29
C PRO A 298 -0.44 10.21 30.28
N GLY A 299 -0.12 9.27 29.37
CA GLY A 299 1.23 8.74 29.19
C GLY A 299 1.26 7.29 28.70
N TRP A 300 0.17 6.54 28.88
CA TRP A 300 0.10 5.11 28.57
C TRP A 300 -0.98 4.79 27.55
N THR A 301 -0.70 4.93 26.26
CA THR A 301 -1.61 4.33 25.25
C THR A 301 -0.99 3.64 24.04
N ASN A 302 0.24 3.90 23.58
CA ASN A 302 0.61 3.37 22.24
C ASN A 302 1.89 2.54 22.09
N SER A 303 2.68 2.29 23.14
CA SER A 303 3.96 1.57 22.98
C SER A 303 3.91 0.07 23.37
N ILE A 304 3.12 -0.29 24.39
CA ILE A 304 3.24 -1.64 25.00
C ILE A 304 2.22 -2.65 24.45
N LEU A 305 1.09 -2.19 23.90
CA LEU A 305 0.09 -3.09 23.32
C LEU A 305 0.56 -3.77 22.02
N SER A 306 1.61 -3.26 21.36
CA SER A 306 2.15 -3.88 20.13
C SER A 306 3.18 -4.99 20.36
N GLN A 307 3.67 -5.21 21.59
CA GLN A 307 4.69 -6.24 21.86
C GLN A 307 4.14 -7.51 22.52
N CYS A 308 2.87 -7.54 22.94
CA CYS A 308 2.27 -8.74 23.54
C CYS A 308 1.36 -9.54 22.59
N ALA A 309 1.30 -9.18 21.30
CA ALA A 309 0.52 -9.90 20.29
C ALA A 309 1.34 -10.93 19.47
N GLU A 310 2.65 -11.01 19.69
CA GLU A 310 3.53 -11.99 19.01
C GLU A 310 4.47 -12.68 20.02
N SER A 311 3.91 -13.60 20.84
CA SER A 311 4.65 -14.66 21.54
C SER A 311 3.70 -15.76 22.02
#